data_AF-A0A4Q2UV40-F1
#
_entry.id   AF-A0A4Q2UV40-F1
#
_cell.length_a   1.000
_cell.length_b   1.000
_cell.length_c   1.000
_cell.angle_alpha   90.00
_cell.angle_beta   90.00
_cell.angle_gamma   90.00
#
_symmetry.space_group_name_H-M   'P 1'
#
loop_
_entity.id
_entity.type
_entity.pdbx_description
1 polymer ?
#
loop_
_entity_poly.entity_id
_entity_poly.type
_entity_poly.pdbx_seq_one_letter_code
_entity_poly.pdbx_strand_id
1 'polypeptide(L)'
;MPNDKILATKAKDISVDEHSMHSDSRVRNVVLKELQMTGRRAGLAEMEIVSGVIVTDEEWTPTSGPVTSTQKLNRRCIRMRFEKEINVFQG
;
A
#
# COMPACT_ATOMS: atom_id res chain seq x y z
N MET A 1 -3.52 -9.44 12.25
CA MET A 1 -2.34 -9.54 11.37
C MET A 1 -2.71 -9.03 9.99
N PRO A 2 -1.78 -8.39 9.27
CA PRO A 2 -1.96 -8.00 7.87
C PRO A 2 -2.44 -9.19 7.03
N ASN A 3 -3.16 -8.93 5.95
CA ASN A 3 -3.82 -9.97 5.15
C ASN A 3 -2.86 -10.62 4.15
N ASP A 4 -1.71 -11.07 4.64
CA ASP A 4 -0.56 -11.51 3.84
C ASP A 4 -0.87 -12.70 2.96
N LYS A 5 -1.75 -13.60 3.42
CA LYS A 5 -2.20 -14.77 2.64
C LYS A 5 -2.84 -14.38 1.30
N ILE A 6 -3.63 -13.31 1.29
CA ILE A 6 -4.28 -12.84 0.06
C ILE A 6 -3.24 -12.21 -0.86
N LEU A 7 -2.30 -11.43 -0.32
CA LEU A 7 -1.24 -10.82 -1.11
C LEU A 7 -0.32 -11.88 -1.73
N ALA A 8 0.07 -12.90 -0.95
CA ALA A 8 0.89 -14.02 -1.40
C ALA A 8 0.20 -14.82 -2.52
N THR A 9 -1.11 -15.04 -2.41
CA THR A 9 -1.89 -15.70 -3.48
C THR A 9 -1.84 -14.88 -4.77
N LYS A 10 -2.09 -13.57 -4.69
CA LYS A 10 -2.02 -12.67 -5.86
C LYS A 10 -0.63 -12.59 -6.46
N ALA A 11 0.41 -12.57 -5.63
CA ALA A 11 1.80 -12.58 -6.06
C ALA A 11 2.13 -13.87 -6.83
N LYS A 12 1.69 -15.02 -6.30
CA LYS A 12 1.87 -16.32 -6.96
C LYS A 12 1.18 -16.38 -8.32
N ASP A 13 -0.05 -15.86 -8.44
CA ASP A 13 -0.80 -15.83 -9.70
C ASP A 13 -0.06 -15.05 -10.81
N ILE A 14 0.76 -14.07 -10.44
CA ILE A 14 1.57 -13.27 -11.36
C ILE A 14 3.05 -13.69 -11.37
N SER A 15 3.37 -14.89 -10.84
CA SER A 15 4.72 -15.45 -10.77
C SER A 15 5.73 -14.52 -10.08
N VAL A 16 5.33 -13.96 -8.93
CA VAL A 16 6.18 -13.21 -8.00
C VAL A 16 6.36 -14.05 -6.74
N ASP A 17 7.61 -14.16 -6.28
CA ASP A 17 7.96 -14.84 -5.04
C ASP A 17 7.47 -14.07 -3.80
N GLU A 18 7.08 -14.80 -2.75
CA GLU A 18 6.54 -14.23 -1.52
C GLU A 18 7.51 -13.25 -0.85
N HIS A 19 8.82 -13.50 -0.89
CA HIS A 19 9.81 -12.59 -0.31
C HIS A 19 9.93 -11.26 -1.06
N SER A 20 9.48 -11.21 -2.31
CA SER A 20 9.54 -10.02 -3.17
C SER A 20 8.20 -9.28 -3.26
N MET A 21 7.13 -9.78 -2.64
CA MET A 21 5.78 -9.28 -2.91
C MET A 21 5.53 -7.83 -2.48
N HIS A 22 6.29 -7.31 -1.51
CA HIS A 22 6.14 -5.94 -1.01
C HIS A 22 6.91 -4.91 -1.87
N SER A 23 7.96 -5.35 -2.58
CA SER A 23 8.83 -4.50 -3.38
C SER A 23 8.63 -4.63 -4.89
N ASP A 24 8.06 -5.75 -5.37
CA ASP A 24 7.84 -6.00 -6.80
C ASP A 24 6.78 -5.06 -7.40
N SER A 25 7.13 -4.37 -8.49
CA SER A 25 6.26 -3.42 -9.18
C SER A 25 5.00 -4.06 -9.76
N ARG A 26 5.05 -5.34 -10.15
CA ARG A 26 3.89 -6.07 -10.69
C ARG A 26 2.83 -6.24 -9.60
N VAL A 27 3.24 -6.58 -8.38
CA VAL A 27 2.32 -6.69 -7.23
C VAL A 27 1.70 -5.33 -6.92
N ARG A 28 2.51 -4.27 -6.85
CA ARG A 28 2.02 -2.89 -6.63
C ARG A 28 0.99 -2.48 -7.69
N ASN A 29 1.22 -2.81 -8.96
CA ASN A 29 0.29 -2.53 -10.05
C ASN A 29 -1.04 -3.28 -9.91
N VAL A 30 -1.01 -4.55 -9.47
CA VAL A 30 -2.24 -5.31 -9.20
C VAL A 30 -3.03 -4.67 -8.07
N VAL A 31 -2.39 -4.37 -6.95
CA VAL A 31 -3.02 -3.71 -5.79
C VAL A 31 -3.59 -2.34 -6.18
N LEU A 32 -2.84 -1.53 -6.92
CA LEU A 32 -3.27 -0.22 -7.38
C LEU A 32 -4.53 -0.34 -8.26
N LYS A 33 -4.54 -1.24 -9.24
CA LYS A 33 -5.70 -1.46 -10.11
C LYS A 33 -6.94 -1.84 -9.32
N GLU A 34 -6.82 -2.71 -8.32
CA GLU A 34 -7.96 -3.10 -7.48
C GLU A 34 -8.50 -1.94 -6.64
N LEU A 35 -7.61 -1.11 -6.07
CA LEU A 35 -8.00 0.09 -5.33
C LEU A 35 -8.73 1.08 -6.24
N GLN A 36 -8.21 1.31 -7.44
CA GLN A 36 -8.84 2.18 -8.44
C GLN A 36 -10.19 1.64 -8.91
N MET A 37 -10.29 0.34 -9.19
CA MET A 37 -11.56 -0.31 -9.54
C MET A 37 -12.58 -0.20 -8.41
N THR A 38 -12.15 -0.40 -7.17
CA THR A 38 -13.01 -0.26 -5.99
C THR A 38 -13.52 1.16 -5.84
N GLY A 39 -12.64 2.17 -5.96
CA GLY A 39 -13.03 3.58 -5.91
C GLY A 39 -14.02 3.97 -7.01
N ARG A 40 -13.77 3.55 -8.26
CA ARG A 40 -14.69 3.81 -9.38
C ARG A 40 -16.05 3.15 -9.18
N ARG A 41 -16.08 1.91 -8.68
CA ARG A 41 -17.33 1.18 -8.35
C ARG A 41 -18.09 1.85 -7.20
N ALA A 42 -17.38 2.48 -6.27
CA ALA A 42 -17.98 3.25 -5.17
C ALA A 42 -18.46 4.66 -5.60
N GLY A 43 -18.27 5.06 -6.87
CA GLY A 43 -18.71 6.34 -7.38
C GLY A 43 -17.78 7.52 -7.08
N LEU A 44 -16.53 7.26 -6.68
CA LEU A 44 -15.54 8.31 -6.47
C LEU A 44 -15.19 9.01 -7.80
N ALA A 45 -15.04 10.34 -7.75
CA ALA A 45 -14.62 11.14 -8.88
C ALA A 45 -13.15 10.83 -9.24
N GLU A 46 -12.76 11.13 -10.47
CA GLU A 46 -11.40 10.83 -10.97
C GLU A 46 -10.30 11.44 -10.09
N MET A 47 -10.50 12.66 -9.59
CA MET A 47 -9.57 13.35 -8.69
C MET A 47 -9.46 12.74 -7.28
N GLU A 48 -10.39 11.85 -6.89
CA GLU A 48 -10.39 11.15 -5.60
C GLU A 48 -9.74 9.75 -5.72
N ILE A 49 -9.48 9.29 -6.94
CA ILE A 49 -8.88 7.97 -7.19
C ILE A 49 -7.37 8.02 -6.91
N VAL A 50 -6.88 7.05 -6.14
CA VAL A 50 -5.45 6.91 -5.84
C VAL A 50 -4.62 6.67 -7.10
N SER A 51 -3.50 7.40 -7.21
CA SER A 51 -2.57 7.33 -8.35
C SER A 51 -1.35 6.43 -8.10
N GLY A 52 -1.07 6.07 -6.84
CA GLY A 52 0.08 5.26 -6.47
C GLY A 52 -0.16 4.51 -5.16
N VAL A 53 0.60 3.43 -4.95
CA VAL A 53 0.53 2.63 -3.72
C VAL A 53 1.92 2.13 -3.35
N ILE A 54 2.17 2.10 -2.05
CA ILE A 54 3.35 1.49 -1.44
C ILE A 54 2.85 0.30 -0.63
N VAL A 55 3.48 -0.85 -0.82
CA VAL A 55 3.19 -2.08 -0.07
C VAL A 55 4.39 -2.31 0.85
N THR A 56 4.12 -2.55 2.13
CA THR A 56 5.15 -2.76 3.16
C THR A 56 4.74 -3.93 4.05
N ASP A 57 5.71 -4.73 4.45
CA ASP A 57 5.60 -5.78 5.47
C ASP A 57 5.72 -5.21 6.89
N GLU A 58 6.04 -3.92 7.02
CA GLU A 58 6.16 -3.24 8.31
C GLU A 58 4.82 -3.19 9.05
N GLU A 59 4.77 -3.82 10.22
CA GLU A 59 3.63 -3.71 11.12
C GLU A 59 3.56 -2.32 11.75
N TRP A 60 2.42 -1.66 11.60
CA TRP A 60 2.18 -0.34 12.20
C TRP A 60 1.66 -0.47 13.63
N THR A 61 2.49 -0.03 14.57
CA THR A 61 2.21 -0.08 16.01
C THR A 61 2.44 1.29 16.65
N PRO A 62 1.84 1.58 17.82
CA PRO A 62 2.11 2.83 18.53
C PRO A 62 3.58 3.01 18.89
N THR A 63 4.29 1.90 19.13
CA THR A 63 5.71 1.88 19.48
C THR A 63 6.63 2.08 18.27
N SER A 64 6.24 1.61 17.08
CA SER A 64 6.96 1.93 15.83
C SER A 64 6.69 3.36 15.34
N GLY A 65 5.52 3.92 15.68
CA GLY A 65 5.18 5.33 15.45
C GLY A 65 4.29 5.69 14.24
N PRO A 66 4.04 4.84 13.22
CA PRO A 66 3.07 5.13 12.14
C PRO A 66 1.64 5.36 12.62
N VAL A 67 1.29 4.87 13.81
CA VAL A 67 -0.03 5.07 14.44
C VAL A 67 0.12 5.63 15.85
N THR A 68 -0.92 6.32 16.33
CA THR A 68 -1.02 6.78 17.72
C THR A 68 -1.40 5.64 18.65
N SER A 69 -1.34 5.84 19.96
CA SER A 69 -1.85 4.88 20.97
C SER A 69 -3.33 4.55 20.80
N THR A 70 -4.09 5.40 20.11
CA THR A 70 -5.50 5.19 19.74
C THR A 70 -5.69 4.60 18.35
N GLN A 71 -4.64 4.06 17.74
CA GLN A 71 -4.60 3.50 16.38
C GLN A 71 -5.02 4.48 15.27
N LYS A 72 -4.95 5.78 15.52
CA LYS A 72 -5.12 6.78 14.45
C LYS A 72 -3.82 6.92 13.68
N LEU A 73 -3.90 7.17 12.37
CA LEU A 73 -2.72 7.36 11.52
C LEU A 73 -1.92 8.61 11.94
N ASN A 74 -0.63 8.43 12.18
CA ASN A 74 0.31 9.52 12.35
C ASN A 74 0.85 9.92 10.96
N ARG A 75 0.06 10.73 10.23
CA ARG A 75 0.33 11.10 8.83
C ARG A 75 1.72 11.69 8.61
N ARG A 76 2.22 12.51 9.55
CA ARG A 76 3.56 13.11 9.45
C ARG A 76 4.65 12.04 9.50
N CYS A 77 4.54 11.11 10.46
CA CYS A 77 5.49 10.00 10.60
C CYS A 77 5.49 9.12 9.35
N ILE A 78 4.30 8.70 8.89
CA ILE A 78 4.13 7.88 7.68
C ILE A 78 4.75 8.56 6.46
N ARG A 79 4.47 9.85 6.25
CA ARG A 79 5.02 10.60 5.11
C ARG A 79 6.54 10.66 5.13
N MET A 80 7.15 10.94 6.29
CA MET A 80 8.61 10.97 6.41
C MET A 80 9.23 9.58 6.23
N ARG A 81 8.56 8.53 6.74
CA ARG A 81 9.03 7.15 6.65
C ARG A 81 9.12 6.66 5.20
N PHE A 82 8.11 6.98 4.39
CA PHE A 82 7.99 6.53 3.01
C PHE A 82 8.27 7.66 1.99
N GLU A 83 8.97 8.71 2.39
CA GLU A 83 9.18 9.91 1.57
C GLU A 83 9.84 9.58 0.23
N LYS A 84 10.84 8.69 0.26
CA LYS A 84 11.59 8.30 -0.94
C LYS A 84 10.69 7.63 -1.97
N GLU A 85 9.87 6.69 -1.54
CA GLU A 85 8.92 5.95 -2.37
C GLU A 85 7.79 6.85 -2.84
N ILE A 86 7.30 7.76 -1.99
CA ILE A 86 6.27 8.74 -2.37
C ILE A 86 6.77 9.66 -3.48
N ASN A 87 8.01 10.12 -3.38
CA ASN A 87 8.60 11.04 -4.36
C ASN A 87 8.72 10.41 -5.76
N VAL A 88 8.82 9.08 -5.88
CA VAL A 88 8.79 8.39 -7.18
C VAL A 88 7.48 8.63 -7.94
N PHE A 89 6.37 8.84 -7.24
CA PHE A 89 5.07 9.14 -7.85
C PHE A 89 4.85 10.62 -8.16
N GLN A 90 5.71 11.50 -7.65
CA GLN A 90 5.58 12.96 -7.77
C GLN A 90 6.51 13.57 -8.84
N GLY A 91 7.06 12.72 -9.72
CA GLY A 91 7.88 13.13 -10.87
C GLY A 91 7.08 13.62 -12.06
#